data_AF-A0A9D6XR26-F1
#
_entry.id   AF-A0A9D6XR26-F1
#
_cell.length_a   1.000
_cell.length_b   1.000
_cell.length_c   1.000
_cell.angle_alpha   90.00
_cell.angle_beta   90.00
_cell.angle_gamma   90.00
#
_symmetry.space_group_name_H-M   'P 1'
#
loop_
_entity.id
_entity.type
_entity.pdbx_description
1 polymer ?
#
loop_
_entity_poly.entity_id
_entity_poly.type
_entity_poly.pdbx_seq_one_letter_code
_entity_poly.pdbx_strand_id
1 'polypeptide(L)'
;MPSRNLTFQTFLPGCEKGEADSWRAFLTNYNPIVFRLLDVYAPQMGEEAGKSLWRDALQALSAENFHRLRGFDHQAEREFLIDLKGFVLDLALQRFGGAPGDASQIIDHVRSRIEGRPMAHQEIILLNLGGYSPEALEKVLVLPPTLVAKALESSVGAEPAPSGLGSARSAITWLEFLHEVHAERTPDCPPRRIFVRILDGQVSWYDKTPAEKHMTRCLHCLEVWASLREVDSLRRETAPLPDDELSEYLSALPIATATAARASWMGKLLGR
;
A
#
# COMPACT_ATOMS: atom_id res chain seq x y z
N MET A 1 14.33 12.63 23.05
CA MET A 1 15.26 13.42 22.19
C MET A 1 14.46 13.88 21.01
N PRO A 2 14.58 15.14 20.56
CA PRO A 2 13.88 15.57 19.35
C PRO A 2 14.35 14.67 18.20
N SER A 3 13.41 13.96 17.59
CA SER A 3 13.61 13.09 16.45
C SER A 3 14.27 13.90 15.34
N ARG A 4 15.44 13.45 14.86
CA ARG A 4 16.01 13.97 13.62
C ARG A 4 14.93 13.85 12.54
N ASN A 5 14.66 14.92 11.81
CA ASN A 5 13.82 14.88 10.61
C ASN A 5 14.57 14.05 9.54
N LEU A 6 14.48 12.73 9.64
CA LEU A 6 15.01 11.80 8.66
C LEU A 6 14.08 11.81 7.45
N THR A 7 14.65 11.96 6.27
CA THR A 7 13.93 11.77 5.00
C THR A 7 13.93 10.28 4.63
N PHE A 8 13.03 9.89 3.73
CA PHE A 8 12.96 8.53 3.15
C PHE A 8 14.36 7.99 2.76
N GLN A 9 15.13 8.80 2.03
CA GLN A 9 16.48 8.45 1.54
C GLN A 9 17.51 8.24 2.66
N THR A 10 17.20 8.65 3.89
CA THR A 10 18.10 8.53 5.04
C THR A 10 17.65 7.47 6.04
N PHE A 11 16.36 7.39 6.37
CA PHE A 11 15.92 6.38 7.33
C PHE A 11 15.85 4.98 6.71
N LEU A 12 15.51 4.83 5.41
CA LEU A 12 15.36 3.49 4.85
C LEU A 12 16.69 2.69 4.86
N PRO A 13 17.83 3.24 4.41
CA PRO A 13 19.13 2.57 4.58
C PRO A 13 19.53 2.32 6.04
N GLY A 14 19.03 3.13 6.97
CA GLY A 14 19.24 2.91 8.40
C GLY A 14 18.38 1.78 8.96
N CYS A 15 17.15 1.62 8.48
CA CYS A 15 16.27 0.50 8.82
C CYS A 15 16.92 -0.83 8.42
N GLU A 16 17.50 -0.91 7.21
CA GLU A 16 18.23 -2.08 6.71
C GLU A 16 19.49 -2.45 7.50
N LYS A 17 19.97 -1.53 8.34
CA LYS A 17 21.09 -1.74 9.28
C LYS A 17 20.62 -2.00 10.71
N GLY A 18 19.31 -2.00 10.96
CA GLY A 18 18.73 -2.16 12.29
C GLY A 18 18.89 -0.94 13.20
N GLU A 19 19.04 0.27 12.64
CA GLU A 19 19.19 1.49 13.42
C GLU A 19 17.85 1.92 14.05
N ALA A 20 17.81 2.08 15.37
CA ALA A 20 16.57 2.34 16.10
C ALA A 20 15.91 3.68 15.74
N ASP A 21 16.70 4.74 15.50
CA ASP A 21 16.14 6.05 15.14
C ASP A 21 15.54 6.04 13.72
N SER A 22 16.11 5.23 12.83
CA SER A 22 15.61 5.03 11.48
C SER A 22 14.29 4.24 11.49
N TRP A 23 14.22 3.16 12.27
CA TRP A 23 12.96 2.43 12.48
C TRP A 23 11.90 3.26 13.19
N ARG A 24 12.27 4.13 14.13
CA ARG A 24 11.33 5.10 14.72
C ARG A 24 10.76 6.01 13.63
N ALA A 25 11.60 6.62 12.81
CA ALA A 25 11.14 7.48 11.71
C ALA A 25 10.25 6.72 10.72
N PHE A 26 10.60 5.47 10.38
CA PHE A 26 9.77 4.59 9.55
C PHE A 26 8.36 4.43 10.13
N LEU A 27 8.27 4.00 11.38
CA LEU A 27 6.99 3.71 12.04
C LEU A 27 6.16 4.98 12.23
N THR A 28 6.79 6.09 12.63
CA THR A 28 6.14 7.41 12.73
C THR A 28 5.45 7.80 11.42
N ASN A 29 6.09 7.54 10.29
CA ASN A 29 5.60 7.96 8.97
C ASN A 29 4.64 6.96 8.32
N TYR A 30 4.83 5.65 8.56
CA TYR A 30 4.15 4.61 7.79
C TYR A 30 3.12 3.79 8.57
N ASN A 31 3.13 3.79 9.91
CA ASN A 31 2.04 3.18 10.68
C ASN A 31 0.66 3.76 10.28
N PRO A 32 0.47 5.09 10.20
CA PRO A 32 -0.82 5.65 9.81
C PRO A 32 -1.27 5.20 8.42
N ILE A 33 -0.35 5.09 7.47
CA ILE A 33 -0.65 4.65 6.09
C ILE A 33 -1.08 3.18 6.10
N VAL A 34 -0.34 2.32 6.80
CA VAL A 34 -0.68 0.90 6.92
C VAL A 34 -2.06 0.71 7.54
N PHE A 35 -2.38 1.41 8.63
CA PHE A 35 -3.70 1.27 9.25
C PHE A 35 -4.82 1.77 8.35
N ARG A 36 -4.61 2.87 7.61
CA ARG A 36 -5.59 3.33 6.62
C ARG A 36 -5.81 2.33 5.48
N LEU A 37 -4.76 1.64 5.03
CA LEU A 37 -4.89 0.57 4.04
C LEU A 37 -5.69 -0.61 4.59
N LEU A 38 -5.45 -1.00 5.84
CA LEU A 38 -6.18 -2.09 6.50
C LEU A 38 -7.65 -1.73 6.77
N ASP A 39 -7.94 -0.48 7.12
CA ASP A 39 -9.32 0.01 7.30
C ASP A 39 -10.12 -0.05 5.98
N VAL A 40 -9.46 0.18 4.84
CA VAL A 40 -10.09 0.14 3.52
C VAL A 40 -10.24 -1.30 3.01
N TYR A 41 -9.14 -2.05 3.00
CA TYR A 41 -9.08 -3.34 2.30
C TYR A 41 -9.32 -4.56 3.18
N ALA A 42 -9.25 -4.41 4.50
CA ALA A 42 -9.53 -5.48 5.44
C ALA A 42 -10.36 -5.04 6.67
N PRO A 43 -11.43 -4.24 6.51
CA PRO A 43 -12.21 -3.69 7.63
C PRO A 43 -12.79 -4.76 8.55
N GLN A 44 -13.06 -5.95 8.02
CA GLN A 44 -13.60 -7.10 8.75
C GLN A 44 -12.66 -7.65 9.83
N MET A 45 -11.35 -7.36 9.74
CA MET A 45 -10.39 -7.79 10.75
C MET A 45 -10.61 -7.07 12.08
N GLY A 46 -11.03 -5.80 12.02
CA GLY A 46 -11.02 -4.91 13.16
C GLY A 46 -9.61 -4.47 13.57
N GLU A 47 -9.57 -3.44 14.40
CA GLU A 47 -8.35 -2.69 14.75
C GLU A 47 -7.26 -3.58 15.38
N GLU A 48 -7.61 -4.39 16.39
CA GLU A 48 -6.63 -5.19 17.13
C GLU A 48 -5.97 -6.29 16.28
N ALA A 49 -6.73 -6.91 15.38
CA ALA A 49 -6.17 -7.84 14.41
C ALA A 49 -5.31 -7.12 13.36
N GLY A 50 -5.66 -5.89 12.97
CA GLY A 50 -4.84 -5.04 12.11
C GLY A 50 -3.49 -4.69 12.75
N LYS A 51 -3.49 -4.27 14.02
CA LYS A 51 -2.26 -4.01 14.79
C LYS A 51 -1.39 -5.27 14.91
N SER A 52 -2.03 -6.41 15.17
CA SER A 52 -1.35 -7.71 15.24
C SER A 52 -0.72 -8.11 13.92
N LEU A 53 -1.44 -7.99 12.80
CA LEU A 53 -0.92 -8.22 11.46
C LEU A 53 0.26 -7.30 11.15
N TRP A 54 0.19 -6.03 11.53
CA TRP A 54 1.27 -5.09 11.29
C TRP A 54 2.54 -5.43 12.09
N ARG A 55 2.41 -5.93 13.33
CA ARG A 55 3.56 -6.45 14.08
C ARG A 55 4.20 -7.66 13.39
N ASP A 56 3.40 -8.57 12.86
CA ASP A 56 3.92 -9.73 12.11
C ASP A 56 4.62 -9.28 10.82
N ALA A 57 4.07 -8.27 10.13
CA ALA A 57 4.69 -7.66 8.97
C ALA A 57 6.06 -7.04 9.30
N LEU A 58 6.17 -6.32 10.43
CA LEU A 58 7.44 -5.75 10.92
C LEU A 58 8.48 -6.84 11.27
N GLN A 59 8.04 -7.94 11.88
CA GLN A 59 8.90 -9.10 12.12
C GLN A 59 9.40 -9.70 10.80
N ALA A 60 8.52 -9.88 9.82
CA ALA A 60 8.89 -10.39 8.50
C ALA A 60 9.78 -9.43 7.70
N LEU A 61 9.63 -8.10 7.85
CA LEU A 61 10.51 -7.10 7.26
C LEU A 61 11.91 -7.09 7.89
N SER A 62 12.01 -7.46 9.17
CA SER A 62 13.27 -7.48 9.91
C SER A 62 13.97 -8.83 9.97
N ALA A 63 13.27 -9.90 9.60
CA ALA A 63 13.80 -11.25 9.48
C ALA A 63 14.92 -11.34 8.42
N GLU A 64 15.72 -12.40 8.52
CA GLU A 64 16.76 -12.73 7.53
C GLU A 64 17.69 -11.54 7.20
N ASN A 65 18.08 -10.79 8.24
CA ASN A 65 18.86 -9.57 8.09
C ASN A 65 18.18 -8.58 7.12
N PHE A 66 16.89 -8.29 7.28
CA PHE A 66 16.15 -7.33 6.47
C PHE A 66 16.07 -7.67 4.97
N HIS A 67 16.19 -8.95 4.58
CA HIS A 67 16.19 -9.36 3.17
C HIS A 67 14.95 -8.89 2.41
N ARG A 68 13.76 -9.03 3.02
CA ARG A 68 12.50 -8.59 2.41
C ARG A 68 12.45 -7.08 2.19
N LEU A 69 12.85 -6.30 3.19
CA LEU A 69 12.88 -4.83 3.11
C LEU A 69 13.80 -4.36 1.97
N ARG A 70 14.99 -4.96 1.85
CA ARG A 70 15.95 -4.66 0.76
C ARG A 70 15.43 -5.03 -0.63
N GLY A 71 14.44 -5.91 -0.71
CA GLY A 71 13.82 -6.33 -1.97
C GLY A 71 12.81 -5.33 -2.53
N PHE A 72 12.39 -4.32 -1.74
CA PHE A 72 11.47 -3.28 -2.21
C PHE A 72 12.20 -2.25 -3.08
N ASP A 73 11.45 -1.44 -3.84
CA ASP A 73 12.02 -0.33 -4.60
C ASP A 73 12.47 0.81 -3.67
N HIS A 74 13.69 1.31 -3.91
CA HIS A 74 14.33 2.38 -3.11
C HIS A 74 14.51 3.69 -3.90
N GLN A 75 14.13 3.72 -5.18
CA GLN A 75 14.33 4.88 -6.04
C GLN A 75 13.43 6.06 -5.64
N ALA A 76 12.18 5.78 -5.30
CA ALA A 76 11.22 6.78 -4.86
C ALA A 76 10.33 6.24 -3.72
N GLU A 77 9.95 7.13 -2.80
CA GLU A 77 9.09 6.80 -1.65
C GLU A 77 7.74 6.22 -2.10
N ARG A 78 7.16 6.72 -3.21
CA ARG A 78 5.91 6.18 -3.76
C ARG A 78 6.06 4.74 -4.27
N GLU A 79 7.21 4.40 -4.85
CA GLU A 79 7.46 3.03 -5.34
C GLU A 79 7.63 2.08 -4.16
N PHE A 80 8.37 2.50 -3.13
CA PHE A 80 8.50 1.80 -1.85
C PHE A 80 7.14 1.54 -1.20
N LEU A 81 6.28 2.57 -1.12
CA LEU A 81 4.98 2.47 -0.47
C LEU A 81 4.03 1.49 -1.17
N ILE A 82 4.15 1.31 -2.49
CA ILE A 82 3.38 0.29 -3.21
C ILE A 82 3.85 -1.11 -2.83
N ASP A 83 5.16 -1.34 -2.75
CA ASP A 83 5.67 -2.65 -2.33
C ASP A 83 5.27 -2.94 -0.87
N LEU A 84 5.30 -1.93 -0.01
CA LEU A 84 4.79 -2.04 1.35
C LEU A 84 3.28 -2.36 1.38
N LYS A 85 2.46 -1.67 0.56
CA LYS A 85 1.03 -1.95 0.42
C LYS A 85 0.81 -3.40 -0.01
N GLY A 86 1.41 -3.83 -1.12
CA GLY A 86 1.26 -5.19 -1.64
C GLY A 86 1.64 -6.24 -0.59
N PHE A 87 2.77 -6.05 0.08
CA PHE A 87 3.21 -6.94 1.14
C PHE A 87 2.24 -7.03 2.33
N VAL A 88 1.72 -5.90 2.82
CA VAL A 88 0.75 -5.89 3.93
C VAL A 88 -0.56 -6.56 3.53
N LEU A 89 -1.05 -6.28 2.32
CA LEU A 89 -2.32 -6.84 1.82
C LEU A 89 -2.20 -8.34 1.53
N ASP A 90 -1.06 -8.81 1.02
CA ASP A 90 -0.77 -10.24 0.87
C ASP A 90 -0.72 -10.96 2.22
N LEU A 91 -0.14 -10.33 3.25
CA LEU A 91 -0.17 -10.90 4.60
C LEU A 91 -1.59 -10.94 5.16
N ALA A 92 -2.40 -9.91 4.93
CA ALA A 92 -3.81 -9.91 5.30
C ALA A 92 -4.57 -11.05 4.61
N LEU A 93 -4.33 -11.25 3.31
CA LEU A 93 -4.90 -12.36 2.55
C LEU A 93 -4.45 -13.72 3.11
N GLN A 94 -3.17 -13.90 3.43
CA GLN A 94 -2.69 -15.17 3.99
C GLN A 94 -3.30 -15.51 5.35
N ARG A 95 -3.54 -14.49 6.18
CA ARG A 95 -4.04 -14.69 7.54
C ARG A 95 -5.56 -14.84 7.62
N PHE A 96 -6.29 -14.12 6.76
CA PHE A 96 -7.75 -14.04 6.81
C PHE A 96 -8.44 -14.56 5.56
N GLY A 97 -7.67 -14.95 4.55
CA GLY A 97 -8.14 -15.67 3.38
C GLY A 97 -8.81 -16.98 3.78
N GLY A 98 -9.88 -17.30 3.07
CA GLY A 98 -10.57 -18.57 3.19
C GLY A 98 -10.05 -19.59 2.19
N ALA A 99 -10.91 -20.55 1.82
CA ALA A 99 -10.66 -21.34 0.62
C ALA A 99 -10.59 -20.38 -0.60
N PRO A 100 -9.64 -20.58 -1.53
CA PRO A 100 -9.48 -19.69 -2.68
C PRO A 100 -10.80 -19.49 -3.41
N GLY A 101 -11.20 -18.24 -3.59
CA GLY A 101 -12.25 -17.87 -4.52
C GLY A 101 -11.88 -18.21 -5.97
N ASP A 102 -12.85 -18.14 -6.87
CA ASP A 102 -12.56 -18.16 -8.31
C ASP A 102 -12.08 -16.77 -8.72
N ALA A 103 -10.77 -16.53 -8.57
CA ALA A 103 -10.19 -15.23 -8.85
C ALA A 103 -10.34 -14.80 -10.31
N SER A 104 -10.43 -15.76 -11.25
CA SER A 104 -10.71 -15.49 -12.65
C SER A 104 -12.06 -14.80 -12.82
N GLN A 105 -13.10 -15.26 -12.11
CA GLN A 105 -14.42 -14.61 -12.17
C GLN A 105 -14.39 -13.17 -11.67
N ILE A 106 -13.57 -12.87 -10.65
CA ILE A 106 -13.45 -11.51 -10.12
C ILE A 106 -12.72 -10.61 -11.12
N ILE A 107 -11.63 -11.11 -11.69
CA ILE A 107 -10.87 -10.39 -12.73
C ILE A 107 -11.77 -10.09 -13.93
N ASP A 108 -12.52 -11.08 -14.42
CA ASP A 108 -13.45 -10.90 -15.53
C ASP A 108 -14.57 -9.92 -15.18
N HIS A 109 -15.08 -9.99 -13.94
CA HIS A 109 -16.06 -9.04 -13.44
C HIS A 109 -15.52 -7.61 -13.45
N VAL A 110 -14.33 -7.37 -12.87
CA VAL A 110 -13.70 -6.05 -12.85
C VAL A 110 -13.43 -5.57 -14.28
N ARG A 111 -12.90 -6.43 -15.15
CA ARG A 111 -12.62 -6.11 -16.56
C ARG A 111 -13.89 -5.65 -17.29
N SER A 112 -14.99 -6.39 -17.15
CA SER A 112 -16.30 -6.03 -17.73
C SER A 112 -16.82 -4.66 -17.26
N ARG A 113 -16.45 -4.25 -16.04
CA ARG A 113 -16.85 -2.97 -15.44
C ARG A 113 -16.03 -1.81 -15.96
N ILE A 114 -14.78 -2.00 -16.36
CA ILE A 114 -13.86 -0.91 -16.72
C ILE A 114 -13.55 -0.82 -18.22
N GLU A 115 -13.71 -1.91 -18.97
CA GLU A 115 -13.32 -1.98 -20.38
C GLU A 115 -14.10 -0.95 -21.24
N GLY A 116 -13.39 -0.34 -22.19
CA GLY A 116 -13.95 0.69 -23.08
C GLY A 116 -14.22 2.05 -22.42
N ARG A 117 -13.94 2.20 -21.12
CA ARG A 117 -14.13 3.48 -20.40
C ARG A 117 -12.89 4.37 -20.43
N PRO A 118 -13.05 5.70 -20.29
CA PRO A 118 -11.92 6.60 -20.07
C PRO A 118 -11.12 6.20 -18.83
N MET A 119 -9.80 6.37 -18.86
CA MET A 119 -8.89 5.96 -17.78
C MET A 119 -9.34 6.44 -16.39
N ALA A 120 -9.71 7.72 -16.27
CA ALA A 120 -10.22 8.27 -15.01
C ALA A 120 -11.45 7.51 -14.46
N HIS A 121 -12.35 7.05 -15.33
CA HIS A 121 -13.50 6.24 -14.91
C HIS A 121 -13.06 4.84 -14.47
N GLN A 122 -12.06 4.25 -15.15
CA GLN A 122 -11.51 2.95 -14.76
C GLN A 122 -10.90 3.02 -13.34
N GLU A 123 -10.13 4.06 -13.04
CA GLU A 123 -9.55 4.30 -11.71
C GLU A 123 -10.63 4.48 -10.64
N ILE A 124 -11.66 5.31 -10.91
CA ILE A 124 -12.79 5.53 -9.99
C ILE A 124 -13.48 4.22 -9.67
N ILE A 125 -13.82 3.42 -10.69
CA ILE A 125 -14.52 2.16 -10.53
C ILE A 125 -13.64 1.14 -9.78
N LEU A 126 -12.37 1.03 -10.14
CA LEU A 126 -11.43 0.10 -9.50
C LEU A 126 -11.30 0.39 -8.00
N LEU A 127 -11.04 1.64 -7.62
CA LEU A 127 -10.90 2.01 -6.21
C LEU A 127 -12.23 1.91 -5.45
N ASN A 128 -13.36 2.23 -6.08
CA ASN A 128 -14.67 2.07 -5.46
C ASN A 128 -14.99 0.60 -5.15
N LEU A 129 -14.71 -0.31 -6.09
CA LEU A 129 -14.85 -1.75 -5.86
C LEU A 129 -13.92 -2.24 -4.73
N GLY A 130 -12.77 -1.58 -4.55
CA GLY A 130 -11.85 -1.80 -3.45
C GLY A 130 -12.25 -1.20 -2.10
N GLY A 131 -13.42 -0.55 -1.99
CA GLY A 131 -13.97 -0.06 -0.72
C GLY A 131 -13.92 1.45 -0.52
N TYR A 132 -13.39 2.23 -1.48
CA TYR A 132 -13.39 3.69 -1.37
C TYR A 132 -14.78 4.30 -1.56
N SER A 133 -15.17 5.20 -0.66
CA SER A 133 -16.38 6.01 -0.81
C SER A 133 -16.21 7.08 -1.91
N PRO A 134 -17.31 7.60 -2.50
CA PRO A 134 -17.24 8.68 -3.48
C PRO A 134 -16.43 9.89 -2.99
N GLU A 135 -16.63 10.31 -1.74
CA GLU A 135 -15.93 11.46 -1.15
C GLU A 135 -14.44 11.19 -0.96
N ALA A 136 -14.06 9.94 -0.67
CA ALA A 136 -12.66 9.56 -0.57
C ALA A 136 -12.00 9.53 -1.97
N LEU A 137 -12.73 9.09 -3.01
CA LEU A 137 -12.23 9.08 -4.39
C LEU A 137 -11.94 10.48 -4.93
N GLU A 138 -12.76 11.48 -4.57
CA GLU A 138 -12.53 12.88 -4.92
C GLU A 138 -11.16 13.37 -4.42
N LYS A 139 -10.78 12.97 -3.21
CA LYS A 139 -9.50 13.35 -2.59
C LYS A 139 -8.33 12.56 -3.15
N VAL A 140 -8.48 11.24 -3.21
CA VAL A 140 -7.44 10.31 -3.70
C VAL A 140 -7.08 10.61 -5.15
N LEU A 141 -8.09 10.80 -6.00
CA LEU A 141 -7.90 11.04 -7.42
C LEU A 141 -7.89 12.53 -7.77
N VAL A 142 -8.07 13.44 -6.81
CA VAL A 142 -8.12 14.90 -7.05
C VAL A 142 -9.08 15.22 -8.23
N LEU A 143 -10.29 14.68 -8.15
CA LEU A 143 -11.32 14.78 -9.20
C LEU A 143 -12.54 15.56 -8.70
N PRO A 144 -13.27 16.24 -9.59
CA PRO A 144 -14.52 16.89 -9.21
C PRO A 144 -15.60 15.86 -8.85
N PRO A 145 -16.48 16.15 -7.86
CA PRO A 145 -17.56 15.26 -7.45
C PRO A 145 -18.43 14.77 -8.60
N THR A 146 -18.69 15.65 -9.58
CA THR A 146 -19.52 15.35 -10.76
C THR A 146 -18.92 14.27 -11.66
N LEU A 147 -17.58 14.20 -11.75
CA LEU A 147 -16.91 13.15 -12.53
C LEU A 147 -16.96 11.81 -11.80
N VAL A 148 -16.76 11.82 -10.48
CA VAL A 148 -16.88 10.62 -9.63
C VAL A 148 -18.29 10.05 -9.73
N ALA A 149 -19.32 10.87 -9.50
CA ALA A 149 -20.72 10.47 -9.62
C ALA A 149 -21.02 9.89 -11.00
N LYS A 150 -20.62 10.57 -12.08
CA LYS A 150 -20.84 10.10 -13.46
C LYS A 150 -20.18 8.76 -13.74
N ALA A 151 -18.95 8.54 -13.27
CA ALA A 151 -18.26 7.28 -13.47
C ALA A 151 -18.98 6.14 -12.73
N LEU A 152 -19.37 6.36 -11.48
CA LEU A 152 -20.09 5.39 -10.66
C LEU A 152 -21.49 5.07 -11.23
N GLU A 153 -22.28 6.09 -11.60
CA GLU A 153 -23.58 5.90 -12.26
C GLU A 153 -23.45 5.09 -13.55
N SER A 154 -22.43 5.39 -14.37
CA SER A 154 -22.18 4.66 -15.62
C SER A 154 -21.75 3.20 -15.40
N SER A 155 -21.37 2.85 -14.17
CA SER A 155 -21.00 1.49 -13.77
C SER A 155 -22.20 0.70 -13.25
N VAL A 156 -23.30 1.34 -12.87
CA VAL A 156 -24.54 0.70 -12.41
C VAL A 156 -25.25 0.03 -13.59
N GLY A 157 -25.42 -1.29 -13.56
CA GLY A 157 -26.09 -2.07 -14.62
C GLY A 157 -25.24 -3.13 -15.33
N ALA A 158 -23.92 -3.18 -15.09
CA ALA A 158 -23.14 -4.37 -15.43
C ALA A 158 -23.55 -5.55 -14.51
N GLU A 159 -23.33 -6.79 -14.97
CA GLU A 159 -23.82 -8.03 -14.35
C GLU A 159 -23.71 -8.03 -12.81
N PRO A 160 -24.68 -8.63 -12.09
CA PRO A 160 -24.63 -8.68 -10.63
C PRO A 160 -23.26 -9.19 -10.18
N ALA A 161 -22.67 -8.46 -9.24
CA ALA A 161 -21.39 -8.83 -8.68
C ALA A 161 -21.43 -10.28 -8.17
N PRO A 162 -20.34 -11.05 -8.34
CA PRO A 162 -20.23 -12.37 -7.72
C PRO A 162 -20.67 -12.31 -6.25
N SER A 163 -21.46 -13.29 -5.82
CA SER A 163 -22.05 -13.36 -4.49
C SER A 163 -21.02 -13.04 -3.39
N GLY A 164 -21.07 -11.83 -2.81
CA GLY A 164 -20.14 -11.43 -1.74
C GLY A 164 -19.71 -9.96 -1.75
N LEU A 165 -19.74 -9.26 -2.89
CA LEU A 165 -19.37 -7.83 -3.00
C LEU A 165 -20.33 -6.93 -2.17
N GLY A 166 -19.78 -6.15 -1.22
CA GLY A 166 -20.53 -5.38 -0.21
C GLY A 166 -20.63 -6.01 1.20
N SER A 167 -19.94 -7.12 1.48
CA SER A 167 -19.88 -7.79 2.79
C SER A 167 -18.44 -8.03 3.26
N ALA A 168 -18.19 -8.57 4.46
CA ALA A 168 -16.83 -8.99 4.87
C ALA A 168 -16.17 -9.95 3.86
N ARG A 169 -16.97 -10.75 3.13
CA ARG A 169 -16.50 -11.62 2.05
C ARG A 169 -15.98 -10.82 0.84
N SER A 170 -16.50 -9.62 0.60
CA SER A 170 -16.04 -8.74 -0.49
C SER A 170 -14.61 -8.27 -0.32
N ALA A 171 -14.21 -7.94 0.91
CA ALA A 171 -12.87 -7.46 1.20
C ALA A 171 -11.83 -8.56 0.96
N ILE A 172 -12.11 -9.80 1.41
CA ILE A 172 -11.23 -10.96 1.14
C ILE A 172 -11.15 -11.23 -0.37
N THR A 173 -12.28 -11.28 -1.05
CA THR A 173 -12.36 -11.42 -2.52
C THR A 173 -11.59 -10.32 -3.25
N TRP A 174 -11.59 -9.09 -2.72
CA TRP A 174 -10.79 -8.00 -3.28
C TRP A 174 -9.29 -8.18 -3.03
N LEU A 175 -8.88 -8.69 -1.87
CA LEU A 175 -7.48 -9.03 -1.60
C LEU A 175 -6.98 -10.15 -2.54
N GLU A 176 -7.80 -11.17 -2.81
CA GLU A 176 -7.51 -12.21 -3.81
C GLU A 176 -7.33 -11.60 -5.20
N PHE A 177 -8.23 -10.68 -5.59
CA PHE A 177 -8.12 -9.94 -6.84
C PHE A 177 -6.81 -9.16 -6.95
N LEU A 178 -6.43 -8.40 -5.90
CA LEU A 178 -5.18 -7.63 -5.91
C LEU A 178 -3.96 -8.55 -6.06
N HIS A 179 -3.94 -9.67 -5.32
CA HIS A 179 -2.88 -10.67 -5.40
C HIS A 179 -2.69 -11.21 -6.82
N GLU A 180 -3.77 -11.64 -7.47
CA GLU A 180 -3.72 -12.19 -8.82
C GLU A 180 -3.39 -11.13 -9.88
N VAL A 181 -3.95 -9.93 -9.76
CA VAL A 181 -3.64 -8.82 -10.67
C VAL A 181 -2.17 -8.38 -10.57
N HIS A 182 -1.56 -8.48 -9.39
CA HIS A 182 -0.11 -8.27 -9.24
C HIS A 182 0.70 -9.35 -9.96
N ALA A 183 0.22 -10.60 -9.99
CA ALA A 183 0.84 -11.70 -10.71
C ALA A 183 0.67 -11.65 -12.24
N GLU A 184 -0.33 -10.93 -12.77
CA GLU A 184 -0.56 -10.74 -14.23
C GLU A 184 0.50 -9.87 -14.94
N ARG A 185 1.55 -9.42 -14.25
CA ARG A 185 2.62 -8.61 -14.86
C ARG A 185 3.28 -9.34 -16.04
N THR A 186 3.36 -8.66 -17.19
CA THR A 186 4.03 -9.17 -18.38
C THR A 186 5.31 -8.37 -18.72
N PRO A 187 6.20 -8.89 -19.59
CA PRO A 187 7.35 -8.13 -20.09
C PRO A 187 6.99 -6.84 -20.84
N ASP A 188 5.76 -6.73 -21.35
CA ASP A 188 5.26 -5.55 -22.05
C ASP A 188 4.75 -4.45 -21.08
N CYS A 189 4.61 -4.76 -19.79
CA CYS A 189 4.24 -3.77 -18.78
C CYS A 189 5.36 -2.73 -18.61
N PRO A 190 5.05 -1.42 -18.70
CA PRO A 190 6.02 -0.37 -18.46
C PRO A 190 6.65 -0.49 -17.06
N PRO A 191 7.95 -0.16 -16.90
CA PRO A 191 8.54 -0.02 -15.58
C PRO A 191 7.76 0.99 -14.72
N ARG A 192 7.54 0.67 -13.44
CA ARG A 192 6.79 1.52 -12.49
C ARG A 192 7.28 2.97 -12.45
N ARG A 193 8.59 3.18 -12.57
CA ARG A 193 9.22 4.50 -12.64
C ARG A 193 8.66 5.40 -13.76
N ILE A 194 8.18 4.84 -14.87
CA ILE A 194 7.53 5.63 -15.93
C ILE A 194 6.25 6.27 -15.38
N PHE A 195 5.45 5.53 -14.62
CA PHE A 195 4.22 6.05 -14.02
C PHE A 195 4.51 7.16 -13.00
N VAL A 196 5.53 6.99 -12.15
CA VAL A 196 5.98 8.03 -11.21
C VAL A 196 6.36 9.30 -11.96
N ARG A 197 7.15 9.20 -13.03
CA ARG A 197 7.54 10.35 -13.84
C ARG A 197 6.36 11.01 -14.55
N ILE A 198 5.33 10.25 -14.96
CA ILE A 198 4.09 10.82 -15.51
C ILE A 198 3.37 11.64 -14.44
N LEU A 199 3.20 11.09 -13.22
CA LEU A 199 2.57 11.79 -12.10
C LEU A 199 3.32 13.07 -11.71
N ASP A 200 4.66 13.05 -11.80
CA ASP A 200 5.50 14.20 -11.50
C ASP A 200 5.65 15.20 -12.66
N GLY A 201 5.03 14.93 -13.83
CA GLY A 201 5.13 15.78 -15.01
C GLY A 201 6.53 15.79 -15.67
N GLN A 202 7.35 14.78 -15.41
CA GLN A 202 8.76 14.66 -15.84
C GLN A 202 8.97 13.75 -17.06
N VAL A 203 7.91 13.49 -17.82
CA VAL A 203 7.91 12.59 -18.98
C VAL A 203 7.46 13.33 -20.23
N SER A 204 8.10 13.03 -21.35
CA SER A 204 7.73 13.57 -22.66
C SER A 204 6.41 12.97 -23.15
N TRP A 205 5.71 13.66 -24.06
CA TRP A 205 4.51 13.08 -24.69
C TRP A 205 4.77 11.73 -25.37
N TYR A 206 5.98 11.53 -25.92
CA TYR A 206 6.38 10.28 -26.58
C TYR A 206 6.41 9.09 -25.64
N ASP A 207 6.83 9.28 -24.39
CA ASP A 207 6.86 8.21 -23.39
C ASP A 207 5.52 8.06 -22.65
N LYS A 208 4.78 9.17 -22.52
CA LYS A 208 3.49 9.21 -21.83
C LYS A 208 2.40 8.40 -22.55
N THR A 209 2.19 8.68 -23.83
CA THR A 209 1.06 8.12 -24.58
C THR A 209 1.07 6.59 -24.67
N PRO A 210 2.21 5.91 -24.93
CA PRO A 210 2.26 4.45 -24.91
C PRO A 210 1.93 3.87 -23.53
N ALA A 211 2.44 4.46 -22.45
CA ALA A 211 2.16 4.02 -21.09
C ALA A 211 0.67 4.16 -20.75
N GLU A 212 0.03 5.31 -21.05
CA GLU A 212 -1.41 5.51 -20.84
C GLU A 212 -2.28 4.55 -21.66
N LYS A 213 -1.90 4.28 -22.92
CA LYS A 213 -2.59 3.28 -23.74
C LYS A 213 -2.46 1.87 -23.18
N HIS A 214 -1.31 1.53 -22.59
CA HIS A 214 -1.12 0.23 -21.94
C HIS A 214 -1.98 0.13 -20.66
N MET A 215 -1.95 1.16 -19.81
CA MET A 215 -2.71 1.19 -18.55
C MET A 215 -4.21 0.99 -18.75
N THR A 216 -4.80 1.51 -19.84
CA THR A 216 -6.23 1.34 -20.13
C THR A 216 -6.64 -0.07 -20.57
N ARG A 217 -5.68 -0.98 -20.77
CA ARG A 217 -5.88 -2.35 -21.27
C ARG A 217 -5.28 -3.43 -20.37
N CYS A 218 -4.38 -3.05 -19.46
CA CYS A 218 -3.68 -3.95 -18.56
C CYS A 218 -4.13 -3.67 -17.13
N LEU A 219 -4.85 -4.62 -16.54
CA LEU A 219 -5.40 -4.47 -15.19
C LEU A 219 -4.31 -4.32 -14.14
N HIS A 220 -3.20 -5.05 -14.31
CA HIS A 220 -1.98 -4.88 -13.50
C HIS A 220 -1.49 -3.42 -13.50
N CYS A 221 -1.29 -2.83 -14.70
CA CYS A 221 -0.77 -1.47 -14.77
C CYS A 221 -1.79 -0.42 -14.33
N LEU A 222 -3.09 -0.66 -14.52
CA LEU A 222 -4.14 0.21 -13.98
C LEU A 222 -4.13 0.19 -12.45
N GLU A 223 -4.00 -0.99 -11.84
CA GLU A 223 -3.90 -1.13 -10.39
C GLU A 223 -2.65 -0.43 -9.86
N VAL A 224 -1.48 -0.64 -10.48
CA VAL A 224 -0.23 0.03 -10.06
C VAL A 224 -0.38 1.55 -10.15
N TRP A 225 -1.01 2.05 -11.22
CA TRP A 225 -1.29 3.47 -11.37
C TRP A 225 -2.22 4.00 -10.29
N ALA A 226 -3.35 3.33 -10.03
CA ALA A 226 -4.28 3.70 -8.97
C ALA A 226 -3.61 3.67 -7.58
N SER A 227 -2.80 2.66 -7.32
CA SER A 227 -2.01 2.49 -6.10
C SER A 227 -1.00 3.61 -5.90
N LEU A 228 -0.33 4.09 -6.96
CA LEU A 228 0.58 5.24 -6.86
C LEU A 228 -0.13 6.50 -6.39
N ARG A 229 -1.35 6.74 -6.89
CA ARG A 229 -2.16 7.91 -6.52
C ARG A 229 -2.74 7.77 -5.12
N GLU A 230 -3.16 6.56 -4.76
CA GLU A 230 -3.64 6.22 -3.43
C GLU A 230 -2.58 6.48 -2.36
N VAL A 231 -1.39 5.87 -2.48
CA VAL A 231 -0.33 6.03 -1.46
C VAL A 231 0.14 7.48 -1.35
N ASP A 232 0.13 8.22 -2.46
CA ASP A 232 0.44 9.65 -2.48
C ASP A 232 -0.64 10.48 -1.74
N SER A 233 -1.92 10.13 -1.88
CA SER A 233 -2.99 10.76 -1.12
C SER A 233 -2.91 10.42 0.36
N LEU A 234 -2.75 9.14 0.71
CA LEU A 234 -2.61 8.70 2.09
C LEU A 234 -1.43 9.41 2.76
N ARG A 235 -0.29 9.52 2.07
CA ARG A 235 0.89 10.21 2.60
C ARG A 235 0.63 11.69 2.93
N ARG A 236 -0.21 12.38 2.15
CA ARG A 236 -0.60 13.77 2.42
C ARG A 236 -1.60 13.90 3.57
N GLU A 237 -2.51 12.94 3.71
CA GLU A 237 -3.62 13.01 4.66
C GLU A 237 -3.27 12.49 6.05
N THR A 238 -2.34 11.54 6.14
CA THR A 238 -1.98 10.93 7.42
C THR A 238 -1.04 11.81 8.23
N ALA A 239 -1.44 12.15 9.45
CA ALA A 239 -0.55 12.75 10.43
C ALA A 239 0.44 11.69 10.96
N PRO A 240 1.71 12.05 11.22
CA PRO A 240 2.66 11.15 11.85
C PRO A 240 2.16 10.66 13.21
N LEU A 241 2.42 9.38 13.53
CA LEU A 241 2.03 8.79 14.80
C LEU A 241 2.88 9.38 15.95
N PRO A 242 2.29 9.72 17.11
CA PRO A 242 3.05 10.24 18.25
C PRO A 242 3.96 9.17 18.85
N ASP A 243 5.05 9.61 19.48
CA ASP A 243 6.15 8.74 19.94
C ASP A 243 5.72 7.69 20.99
N ASP A 244 4.70 7.98 21.80
CA ASP A 244 4.17 7.09 22.83
C ASP A 244 3.52 5.84 22.23
N GLU A 245 2.81 6.00 21.12
CA GLU A 245 2.16 4.90 20.38
C GLU A 245 3.15 4.02 19.59
N LEU A 246 4.39 4.48 19.37
CA LEU A 246 5.40 3.71 18.63
C LEU A 246 5.99 2.55 19.44
N SER A 247 5.92 2.62 20.77
CA SER A 247 6.63 1.70 21.68
C SER A 247 6.26 0.24 21.43
N GLU A 248 4.98 -0.03 21.15
CA GLU A 248 4.48 -1.38 20.86
C GLU A 248 5.09 -1.94 19.57
N TYR A 249 5.21 -1.13 18.52
CA TYR A 249 5.74 -1.58 17.22
C TYR A 249 7.26 -1.68 17.22
N LEU A 250 7.94 -0.77 17.92
CA LEU A 250 9.39 -0.85 18.11
C LEU A 250 9.79 -2.13 18.85
N SER A 251 8.94 -2.62 19.76
CA SER A 251 9.20 -3.86 20.49
C SER A 251 9.14 -5.12 19.62
N ALA A 252 8.47 -5.05 18.47
CA ALA A 252 8.40 -6.15 17.50
C ALA A 252 9.65 -6.28 16.62
N LEU A 253 10.56 -5.31 16.66
CA LEU A 253 11.75 -5.25 15.81
C LEU A 253 13.01 -5.70 16.58
N PRO A 254 13.91 -6.50 15.96
CA PRO A 254 15.18 -6.92 16.55
C PRO A 254 16.24 -5.80 16.46
N ILE A 255 15.92 -4.60 16.96
CA ILE A 255 16.76 -3.41 16.86
C ILE A 255 17.49 -3.13 18.18
N ALA A 256 18.71 -2.59 18.08
CA ALA A 256 19.47 -2.18 19.25
C ALA A 256 18.79 -0.97 19.90
N THR A 257 18.04 -1.20 20.98
CA THR A 257 17.44 -0.11 21.75
C THR A 257 18.56 0.67 22.47
N ALA A 258 18.56 2.00 22.34
CA ALA A 258 19.55 2.86 23.00
C ALA A 258 19.62 2.65 24.53
N THR A 259 18.54 2.14 25.13
CA THR A 259 18.44 1.75 26.54
C THR A 259 19.31 0.53 26.87
N ALA A 260 19.35 -0.51 26.03
CA ALA A 260 20.19 -1.69 26.25
C ALA A 260 21.70 -1.36 26.13
N ALA A 261 22.06 -0.50 25.18
CA ALA A 261 23.45 -0.05 25.00
C ALA A 261 23.98 0.76 26.19
N ARG A 262 23.14 1.64 26.78
CA ARG A 262 23.50 2.40 28.00
C ARG A 262 23.63 1.52 29.23
N ALA A 263 22.73 0.55 29.43
CA ALA A 263 22.82 -0.39 30.54
C ALA A 263 24.10 -1.25 30.46
N SER A 264 24.46 -1.72 29.26
CA SER A 264 25.71 -2.46 29.03
C SER A 264 26.97 -1.60 29.23
N TRP A 265 26.95 -0.33 28.84
CA TRP A 265 28.09 0.57 29.03
C TRP A 265 28.27 0.99 30.49
N MET A 266 27.19 1.34 31.21
CA MET A 266 27.26 1.64 32.64
C MET A 266 27.60 0.39 33.46
N GLY A 267 27.11 -0.79 33.08
CA GLY A 267 27.50 -2.07 33.69
C GLY A 267 28.99 -2.41 33.47
N LYS A 268 29.59 -1.99 32.36
CA LYS A 268 31.05 -2.11 32.11
C LYS A 268 31.88 -1.04 32.82
N LEU A 269 31.31 0.13 33.10
CA LEU A 269 31.97 1.21 33.85
C LEU A 269 31.87 1.05 35.37
N LEU A 270 30.79 0.44 35.86
CA LEU A 270 30.55 0.09 37.27
C LEU A 270 30.97 -1.37 37.58
N GLY A 271 31.56 -2.05 36.58
CA GLY A 271 32.15 -3.38 36.66
C GLY A 271 33.65 -3.33 36.95
N ARG A 272 34.03 -2.50 37.93
CA ARG A 272 35.08 -2.75 38.93
C ARG A 272 34.58 -2.18 40.26
#